data_AF-A0A367KWN8-F1
#
_entry.id   AF-A0A367KWN8-F1
#
_cell.length_a   1.000
_cell.length_b   1.000
_cell.length_c   1.000
_cell.angle_alpha   90.00
_cell.angle_beta   90.00
_cell.angle_gamma   90.00
#
_symmetry.space_group_name_H-M   'P 1'
#
loop_
_entity.id
_entity.type
_entity.pdbx_description
1 polymer ?
#
loop_
_entity_poly.entity_id
_entity_poly.type
_entity_poly.pdbx_seq_one_letter_code
_entity_poly.pdbx_strand_id
1 'polypeptide(L)'
;MTLASFPLIIKRWSKSRLHYGNYAQYGHLREYITEDVFLTRLDAIEHHVLAEFPQVWIETYLFIVAIVLVALAAAISIVARATDLSVWYPLLILLAPAIIAFFTTRRRNTYYTRLSQTLLKELNSQDVTRQIKWSFRRLKETDTAFDLALSPPITFYNINLVIDASQINTENELAQGGETLPAYDTSMMDIVLDMGPTTQEPRISAQRHPLPPAYDPSAIEMRSVQQPPPAYPTTTS
;
A
#
# COMPACT_ATOMS: atom_id res chain seq x y z
N MET A 1 -3.68 -13.79 0.11
CA MET A 1 -3.84 -14.27 -1.28
C MET A 1 -4.36 -13.11 -2.12
N THR A 2 -3.83 -12.87 -3.33
CA THR A 2 -4.30 -11.79 -4.21
C THR A 2 -5.60 -12.23 -4.90
N LEU A 3 -6.63 -11.40 -4.83
CA LEU A 3 -7.97 -11.64 -5.38
C LEU A 3 -8.12 -11.02 -6.78
N ALA A 4 -7.55 -9.84 -6.99
CA ALA A 4 -7.54 -9.14 -8.27
C ALA A 4 -6.38 -8.15 -8.36
N SER A 5 -5.91 -7.90 -9.58
CA SER A 5 -4.86 -6.92 -9.88
C SER A 5 -5.33 -5.94 -10.96
N PHE A 6 -5.07 -4.65 -10.74
CA PHE A 6 -5.47 -3.56 -11.63
C PHE A 6 -4.23 -2.77 -12.05
N PRO A 7 -3.74 -2.94 -13.28
CA PRO A 7 -2.58 -2.19 -13.77
C PRO A 7 -2.91 -0.74 -14.07
N LEU A 8 -2.00 0.15 -13.67
CA LEU A 8 -1.99 1.54 -14.12
C LEU A 8 -1.15 1.66 -15.40
N ILE A 9 -1.83 1.88 -16.52
CA ILE A 9 -1.17 2.06 -17.82
C ILE A 9 -0.77 3.53 -17.98
N ILE A 10 0.52 3.76 -18.15
CA ILE A 10 1.08 5.08 -18.44
C ILE A 10 1.16 5.28 -19.95
N LYS A 11 0.63 6.41 -20.41
CA LYS A 11 0.75 6.85 -21.81
C LYS A 11 1.57 8.13 -21.87
N ARG A 12 2.47 8.22 -22.85
CA ARG A 12 3.34 9.39 -23.04
C ARG A 12 2.56 10.64 -23.49
N TRP A 13 1.52 10.45 -24.30
CA TRP A 13 0.77 11.53 -24.95
C TRP A 13 -0.65 11.71 -24.42
N SER A 14 -1.03 10.92 -23.42
CA SER A 14 -2.38 10.92 -22.87
C SER A 14 -2.35 10.69 -21.36
N LYS A 15 -3.49 10.89 -20.72
CA LYS A 15 -3.65 10.64 -19.28
C LYS A 15 -3.38 9.16 -18.99
N SER A 16 -2.66 8.89 -17.90
CA SER A 16 -2.56 7.55 -17.34
C SER A 16 -3.95 7.07 -16.94
N ARG A 17 -4.26 5.80 -17.22
CA ARG A 17 -5.57 5.21 -16.89
C ARG A 17 -5.38 3.89 -16.19
N LEU A 18 -6.21 3.65 -15.19
CA LEU A 18 -6.34 2.34 -14.58
C LEU A 18 -7.05 1.44 -15.58
N HIS A 19 -6.48 0.27 -15.85
CA HIS A 19 -7.12 -0.72 -16.71
C HIS A 19 -7.71 -1.82 -15.83
N TYR A 20 -8.97 -2.13 -16.09
CA TYR A 20 -9.70 -3.18 -15.41
C TYR A 20 -10.64 -3.88 -16.40
N GLY A 21 -10.85 -5.16 -16.17
CA GLY A 21 -11.75 -6.00 -16.93
C GLY A 21 -13.21 -5.86 -16.51
N ASN A 22 -14.08 -6.67 -17.10
CA ASN A 22 -15.46 -6.78 -16.63
C ASN A 22 -15.45 -7.41 -15.21
N TYR A 23 -16.34 -6.97 -14.32
CA TYR A 23 -16.52 -7.54 -12.98
C TYR A 23 -16.65 -9.08 -13.00
N ALA A 24 -17.29 -9.65 -14.03
CA ALA A 24 -17.41 -11.10 -14.21
C ALA A 24 -16.06 -11.84 -14.37
N GLN A 25 -14.99 -11.16 -14.76
CA GLN A 25 -13.65 -11.74 -14.92
C GLN A 25 -12.94 -11.93 -13.57
N TYR A 26 -13.41 -11.25 -12.51
CA TYR A 26 -12.80 -11.29 -11.18
C TYR A 26 -13.57 -12.22 -10.25
N GLY A 27 -13.53 -13.53 -10.54
CA GLY A 27 -14.28 -14.55 -9.79
C GLY A 27 -14.01 -14.52 -8.28
N HIS A 28 -12.75 -14.43 -7.88
CA HIS A 28 -12.36 -14.41 -6.46
C HIS A 28 -12.75 -13.12 -5.73
N LEU A 29 -12.75 -11.97 -6.41
CA LEU A 29 -13.14 -10.70 -5.79
C LEU A 29 -14.66 -10.60 -5.62
N ARG A 30 -15.41 -11.20 -6.55
CA ARG A 30 -16.88 -11.20 -6.56
C ARG A 30 -17.51 -11.87 -5.33
N GLU A 31 -16.79 -12.78 -4.67
CA GLU A 31 -17.24 -13.41 -3.43
C GLU A 31 -17.34 -12.43 -2.25
N TYR A 32 -16.61 -11.30 -2.30
CA TYR A 32 -16.44 -10.38 -1.17
C TYR A 32 -17.03 -8.99 -1.40
N ILE A 33 -17.12 -8.55 -2.66
CA ILE A 33 -17.60 -7.21 -3.05
C ILE A 33 -18.67 -7.34 -4.12
N THR A 34 -19.76 -6.55 -4.03
CA THR A 34 -20.79 -6.42 -5.07
C THR A 34 -20.32 -5.53 -6.22
N GLU A 35 -20.94 -5.67 -7.39
CA GLU A 35 -20.58 -4.92 -8.60
C GLU A 35 -20.62 -3.39 -8.39
N ASP A 36 -21.66 -2.88 -7.72
CA ASP A 36 -21.80 -1.44 -7.47
C ASP A 36 -20.65 -0.88 -6.62
N VAL A 37 -20.25 -1.63 -5.59
CA VAL A 37 -19.14 -1.25 -4.71
C VAL A 37 -17.83 -1.34 -5.47
N PHE A 38 -17.64 -2.38 -6.28
CA PHE A 38 -16.46 -2.53 -7.14
C PHE A 38 -16.28 -1.33 -8.09
N LEU A 39 -17.34 -0.94 -8.81
CA LEU A 39 -17.29 0.20 -9.72
C LEU A 39 -17.03 1.52 -8.99
N THR A 40 -17.69 1.73 -7.85
CA THR A 40 -17.49 2.94 -7.02
C THR A 40 -16.04 3.04 -6.53
N ARG A 41 -15.45 1.91 -6.12
CA ARG A 41 -14.06 1.84 -5.66
C ARG A 41 -13.08 2.14 -6.79
N LEU A 42 -13.31 1.56 -7.97
CA LEU A 42 -12.47 1.81 -9.14
C LEU A 42 -12.56 3.27 -9.61
N ASP A 43 -13.75 3.88 -9.58
CA ASP A 43 -13.93 5.29 -9.94
C ASP A 43 -13.20 6.21 -8.94
N ALA A 44 -13.30 5.93 -7.64
CA ALA A 44 -12.56 6.66 -6.61
C ALA A 44 -11.04 6.54 -6.82
N ILE A 45 -10.55 5.34 -7.12
CA ILE A 45 -9.14 5.10 -7.45
C ILE A 45 -8.74 5.87 -8.71
N GLU A 46 -9.52 5.81 -9.78
CA GLU A 46 -9.23 6.50 -11.04
C GLU A 46 -9.19 8.02 -10.84
N HIS A 47 -10.16 8.57 -10.12
CA HIS A 47 -10.21 9.99 -9.80
C HIS A 47 -8.96 10.44 -9.03
N HIS A 48 -8.56 9.66 -8.03
CA HIS A 48 -7.41 9.99 -7.19
C HIS A 48 -6.08 9.83 -7.94
N VAL A 49 -5.95 8.81 -8.80
CA VAL A 49 -4.83 8.65 -9.73
C VAL A 49 -4.76 9.85 -10.68
N LEU A 50 -5.88 10.32 -11.23
CA LEU A 50 -5.88 11.47 -12.13
C LEU A 50 -5.49 12.77 -11.42
N ALA A 51 -5.93 12.96 -10.18
CA ALA A 51 -5.63 14.15 -9.39
C ALA A 51 -4.15 14.20 -8.95
N GLU A 52 -3.60 13.05 -8.55
CA GLU A 52 -2.38 13.05 -7.74
C GLU A 52 -1.21 12.24 -8.35
N PHE A 53 -1.46 11.33 -9.30
CA PHE A 53 -0.39 10.61 -10.01
C PHE A 53 0.37 11.54 -10.98
N PRO A 54 1.72 11.49 -11.03
CA PRO A 54 2.50 12.28 -11.97
C PRO A 54 2.19 11.88 -13.41
N GLN A 55 1.53 12.79 -14.12
CA GLN A 55 1.13 12.59 -15.50
C GLN A 55 2.28 12.89 -16.46
N VAL A 56 2.85 11.85 -17.09
CA VAL A 56 4.00 11.95 -18.01
C VAL A 56 3.73 12.84 -19.23
N TRP A 57 2.47 12.95 -19.66
CA TRP A 57 2.11 13.81 -20.78
C TRP A 57 2.40 15.28 -20.51
N ILE A 58 2.13 15.77 -19.29
CA ILE A 58 2.40 17.18 -18.92
C ILE A 58 3.89 17.49 -19.06
N GLU A 59 4.75 16.60 -18.57
CA GLU A 59 6.20 16.74 -18.68
C GLU A 59 6.67 16.70 -20.14
N THR A 60 6.07 15.82 -20.95
CA THR A 60 6.39 15.72 -22.38
C THR A 60 6.02 17.00 -23.13
N TYR A 61 4.84 17.59 -22.87
CA TYR A 61 4.46 18.86 -23.48
C TYR A 61 5.35 20.02 -23.01
N LEU A 62 5.64 20.10 -21.72
CA LEU A 62 6.56 21.11 -21.19
C LEU A 62 7.95 21.02 -21.83
N PHE A 63 8.44 19.80 -22.06
CA PHE A 63 9.70 19.56 -22.75
C PHE A 63 9.65 20.02 -24.22
N ILE A 64 8.57 19.72 -24.95
CA ILE A 64 8.39 20.18 -26.34
C ILE A 64 8.32 21.71 -26.39
N VAL A 65 7.58 22.34 -25.48
CA VAL A 65 7.49 23.80 -25.37
C VAL A 65 8.87 24.40 -25.10
N ALA A 66 9.66 23.81 -24.21
CA ALA A 66 11.02 24.26 -23.94
C ALA A 66 11.92 24.19 -25.20
N ILE A 67 11.84 23.11 -25.98
CA ILE A 67 12.57 22.98 -27.25
C ILE A 67 12.15 24.08 -28.24
N VAL A 68 10.83 24.31 -28.39
CA VAL A 68 10.30 25.34 -29.27
C VAL A 68 10.78 26.74 -28.84
N LEU A 69 10.80 27.03 -27.53
CA LEU A 69 11.32 28.28 -27.00
C LEU A 69 12.81 28.47 -27.30
N VAL A 70 13.63 27.41 -27.18
CA VAL A 70 15.05 27.46 -27.53
C VAL A 70 15.25 27.71 -29.03
N ALA A 71 14.48 27.02 -29.88
CA ALA A 71 14.52 27.23 -31.33
C ALA A 71 14.10 28.66 -31.72
N LEU A 72 13.05 29.20 -31.06
CA LEU A 72 12.60 30.57 -31.25
C LEU A 72 13.66 31.58 -30.79
N ALA A 73 14.29 31.35 -29.64
CA ALA A 73 15.38 32.19 -29.14
C ALA A 73 16.55 32.24 -30.13
N ALA A 74 16.92 31.08 -30.71
CA ALA A 74 17.95 31.00 -31.73
C ALA A 74 17.57 31.80 -32.98
N ALA A 75 16.33 31.65 -33.47
CA ALA A 75 15.84 32.40 -34.63
C ALA A 75 15.83 33.92 -34.37
N ILE A 76 15.33 34.36 -33.21
CA ILE A 76 15.34 35.77 -32.80
C ILE A 76 16.77 36.28 -32.68
N SER A 77 17.70 35.48 -32.15
CA SER A 77 19.10 35.87 -32.03
C SER A 77 19.76 36.09 -33.40
N ILE A 78 19.40 35.30 -34.42
CA ILE A 78 19.91 35.50 -35.79
C ILE A 78 19.37 36.81 -36.37
N VAL A 79 18.06 37.07 -36.21
CA VAL A 79 17.43 38.30 -36.71
C VAL A 79 17.96 39.54 -35.97
N ALA A 80 18.06 39.49 -34.64
CA ALA A 80 18.58 40.58 -33.83
C ALA A 80 20.03 40.93 -34.20
N ARG A 81 20.84 39.93 -34.53
CA ARG A 81 22.20 40.14 -35.05
C ARG A 81 22.22 40.79 -36.44
N ALA A 82 21.19 40.56 -37.26
CA ALA A 82 21.06 41.21 -38.56
C ALA A 82 20.55 42.67 -38.45
N THR A 83 19.94 43.05 -37.33
CA THR A 83 19.34 44.38 -37.11
C THR A 83 20.04 45.20 -36.01
N ASP A 84 21.21 44.79 -35.53
CA ASP A 84 21.95 45.39 -34.41
C ASP A 84 21.08 45.65 -33.15
N LEU A 85 20.10 44.79 -32.89
CA LEU A 85 19.23 44.91 -31.72
C LEU A 85 19.88 44.26 -30.49
N SER A 86 19.58 44.81 -29.32
CA SER A 86 20.03 44.32 -28.01
C SER A 86 19.79 42.80 -27.81
N VAL A 87 20.87 42.07 -27.50
CA VAL A 87 20.92 40.59 -27.35
C VAL A 87 20.27 40.09 -26.03
N TRP A 88 19.67 40.98 -25.24
CA TRP A 88 19.08 40.60 -23.94
C TRP A 88 17.81 39.74 -24.05
N TYR A 89 17.04 39.86 -25.14
CA TYR A 89 15.82 39.07 -25.37
C TYR A 89 16.05 37.55 -25.49
N PRO A 90 16.98 37.06 -26.32
CA PRO A 90 17.27 35.62 -26.39
C PRO A 90 17.82 35.03 -25.09
N LEU A 91 18.52 35.83 -24.27
CA LEU A 91 19.00 35.40 -22.95
C LEU A 91 17.84 35.10 -21.98
N LEU A 92 16.81 35.98 -21.95
CA LEU A 92 15.63 35.79 -21.11
C LEU A 92 14.80 34.57 -21.54
N ILE A 93 14.67 34.33 -22.85
CA ILE A 93 13.95 33.16 -23.36
C ILE A 93 14.65 31.85 -22.95
N LEU A 94 15.99 31.88 -22.82
CA LEU A 94 16.79 30.72 -22.41
C LEU A 94 16.64 30.36 -20.92
N LEU A 95 16.11 31.28 -20.11
CA LEU A 95 15.80 31.02 -18.69
C LEU A 95 14.58 30.09 -18.52
N ALA A 96 13.62 30.14 -19.45
CA ALA A 96 12.37 29.38 -19.35
C ALA A 96 12.59 27.84 -19.33
N PRO A 97 13.43 27.24 -20.21
CA PRO A 97 13.79 25.83 -20.12
C PRO A 97 14.40 25.41 -18.78
N ALA A 98 15.24 26.27 -18.17
CA ALA A 98 15.88 25.98 -16.90
C ALA A 98 14.87 25.94 -15.74
N ILE A 99 13.93 26.89 -15.74
CA ILE A 99 12.83 26.91 -14.77
C ILE A 99 11.95 25.66 -14.95
N ILE A 100 11.59 25.31 -16.18
CA ILE A 100 10.79 24.12 -16.48
C ILE A 100 11.49 22.83 -15.99
N ALA A 101 12.80 22.70 -16.22
CA ALA A 101 13.59 21.55 -15.77
C ALA A 101 13.65 21.44 -14.23
N PHE A 102 13.77 22.57 -13.54
CA PHE A 102 13.78 22.60 -12.08
C PHE A 102 12.44 22.18 -11.47
N PHE A 103 11.33 22.73 -11.99
CA PHE A 103 9.98 22.41 -11.52
C PHE A 103 9.60 20.96 -11.77
N THR A 104 9.92 20.42 -12.96
CA THR A 104 9.65 19.01 -13.30
C THR A 104 10.43 18.04 -12.41
N THR A 105 11.71 18.33 -12.13
CA THR A 105 12.55 17.49 -11.26
C THR A 105 12.05 17.46 -9.81
N ARG A 106 11.71 18.64 -9.25
CA ARG A 106 11.18 18.73 -7.87
C ARG A 106 9.84 18.03 -7.74
N ARG A 107 8.98 18.12 -8.76
CA ARG A 107 7.67 17.46 -8.80
C ARG A 107 7.77 15.94 -8.89
N ARG A 108 8.80 15.36 -9.52
CA ARG A 108 8.92 13.89 -9.60
C ARG A 108 9.19 13.22 -8.25
N ASN A 109 10.05 13.80 -7.41
CA ASN A 109 10.53 13.11 -6.21
C ASN A 109 9.50 13.03 -5.07
N THR A 110 8.59 14.00 -4.96
CA THR A 110 7.66 14.10 -3.81
C THR A 110 6.39 13.26 -3.97
N TYR A 111 5.96 12.95 -5.19
CA TYR A 111 4.62 12.40 -5.43
C TYR A 111 4.55 10.87 -5.42
N TYR A 112 5.62 10.17 -5.83
CA TYR A 112 5.62 8.70 -5.84
C TYR A 112 5.53 8.08 -4.45
N THR A 113 5.95 8.78 -3.40
CA THR A 113 5.96 8.26 -2.02
C THR A 113 4.69 8.54 -1.24
N ARG A 114 3.96 9.62 -1.57
CA ARG A 114 2.76 10.05 -0.83
C ARG A 114 1.46 9.47 -1.39
N LEU A 115 1.37 9.34 -2.71
CA LEU A 115 0.20 8.79 -3.40
C LEU A 115 -0.18 7.40 -2.89
N SER A 116 0.81 6.59 -2.49
CA SER A 116 0.57 5.20 -2.13
C SER A 116 -0.09 5.01 -0.77
N GLN A 117 -0.04 5.99 0.12
CA GLN A 117 -0.38 5.76 1.53
C GLN A 117 -1.76 6.32 1.93
N THR A 118 -2.16 7.48 1.41
CA THR A 118 -3.42 8.14 1.80
C THR A 118 -4.63 7.42 1.24
N LEU A 119 -4.64 7.19 -0.07
CA LEU A 119 -5.70 6.49 -0.80
C LEU A 119 -5.92 5.08 -0.23
N LEU A 120 -4.83 4.32 -0.04
CA LEU A 120 -4.92 2.95 0.47
C LEU A 120 -5.46 2.91 1.88
N LYS A 121 -5.06 3.86 2.72
CA LYS A 121 -5.57 3.93 4.08
C LYS A 121 -7.08 4.20 4.09
N GLU A 122 -7.54 5.10 3.23
CA GLU A 122 -8.98 5.37 3.08
C GLU A 122 -9.75 4.15 2.57
N LEU A 123 -9.33 3.55 1.45
CA LEU A 123 -9.98 2.35 0.91
C LEU A 123 -9.96 1.19 1.90
N ASN A 124 -8.80 0.93 2.51
CA ASN A 124 -8.67 -0.15 3.49
C ASN A 124 -9.56 0.10 4.70
N SER A 125 -9.64 1.34 5.22
CA SER A 125 -10.53 1.65 6.34
C SER A 125 -12.00 1.31 6.07
N GLN A 126 -12.45 1.47 4.82
CA GLN A 126 -13.84 1.19 4.45
C GLN A 126 -14.06 -0.31 4.16
N ASP A 127 -13.04 -1.00 3.64
CA ASP A 127 -13.12 -2.39 3.20
C ASP A 127 -12.57 -3.41 4.23
N VAL A 128 -12.09 -2.97 5.41
CA VAL A 128 -11.72 -3.87 6.53
C VAL A 128 -12.85 -4.83 6.85
N THR A 129 -14.10 -4.35 6.84
CA THR A 129 -15.30 -5.16 7.12
C THR A 129 -15.54 -6.28 6.11
N ARG A 130 -14.95 -6.17 4.91
CA ARG A 130 -15.07 -7.14 3.81
C ARG A 130 -13.84 -8.05 3.70
N GLN A 131 -12.91 -7.95 4.65
CA GLN A 131 -11.65 -8.69 4.66
C GLN A 131 -10.81 -8.47 3.40
N ILE A 132 -10.88 -7.29 2.78
CA ILE A 132 -10.07 -6.95 1.60
C ILE A 132 -9.09 -5.85 1.96
N LYS A 133 -7.84 -6.07 1.56
CA LYS A 133 -6.76 -5.10 1.61
C LYS A 133 -6.32 -4.74 0.21
N TRP A 134 -6.45 -3.47 -0.10
CA TRP A 134 -5.87 -2.81 -1.25
C TRP A 134 -4.41 -2.50 -0.95
N SER A 135 -3.53 -2.86 -1.89
CA SER A 135 -2.10 -2.62 -1.80
C SER A 135 -1.55 -2.14 -3.14
N PHE A 136 -0.50 -1.33 -3.10
CA PHE A 136 0.21 -0.89 -4.29
C PHE A 136 1.49 -1.68 -4.41
N ARG A 137 1.71 -2.23 -5.60
CA ARG A 137 2.96 -2.89 -5.94
C ARG A 137 3.48 -2.42 -7.28
N ARG A 138 4.77 -2.63 -7.51
CA ARG A 138 5.35 -2.53 -8.85
C ARG A 138 5.04 -3.82 -9.62
N LEU A 139 5.03 -3.71 -10.94
CA LEU A 139 4.91 -4.86 -11.82
C LEU A 139 6.01 -5.88 -11.48
N LYS A 140 5.62 -7.14 -11.24
CA LYS A 140 6.56 -8.25 -11.01
C LYS A 140 6.78 -9.00 -12.32
N GLU A 141 7.94 -9.63 -12.45
CA GLU A 141 8.25 -10.47 -13.62
C GLU A 141 7.35 -11.71 -13.72
N THR A 142 6.76 -12.13 -12.59
CA THR A 142 5.82 -13.26 -12.53
C THR A 142 4.40 -12.91 -13.01
N ASP A 143 4.10 -11.62 -13.23
CA ASP A 143 2.75 -11.21 -13.60
C ASP A 143 2.47 -11.53 -15.08
N THR A 144 1.39 -12.25 -15.35
CA THR A 144 0.97 -12.54 -16.72
C THR A 144 -0.06 -11.54 -17.20
N ALA A 145 -0.12 -11.28 -18.51
CA ALA A 145 -1.11 -10.37 -19.10
C ALA A 145 -2.56 -10.76 -18.71
N PHE A 146 -2.83 -12.05 -18.54
CA PHE A 146 -4.14 -12.55 -18.13
C PHE A 146 -4.51 -12.17 -16.69
N ASP A 147 -3.57 -12.26 -15.75
CA ASP A 147 -3.80 -11.88 -14.34
C ASP A 147 -4.12 -10.39 -14.19
N LEU A 148 -3.58 -9.58 -15.09
CA LEU A 148 -3.77 -8.13 -15.16
C LEU A 148 -4.97 -7.73 -16.04
N ALA A 149 -5.74 -8.70 -16.56
CA ALA A 149 -6.85 -8.51 -17.49
C ALA A 149 -6.46 -7.69 -18.76
N LEU A 150 -5.21 -7.83 -19.21
CA LEU A 150 -4.65 -7.17 -20.40
C LEU A 150 -4.60 -8.12 -21.60
N SER A 151 -4.67 -7.55 -22.80
CA SER A 151 -4.38 -8.32 -24.03
C SER A 151 -2.87 -8.61 -24.08
N PRO A 152 -2.44 -9.86 -24.31
CA PRO A 152 -1.02 -10.13 -24.54
C PRO A 152 -0.55 -9.50 -25.87
N PRO A 153 0.75 -9.18 -25.99
CA PRO A 153 1.82 -9.26 -24.99
C PRO A 153 1.88 -8.05 -24.03
N ILE A 154 2.29 -8.32 -22.78
CA ILE A 154 2.41 -7.30 -21.72
C ILE A 154 3.43 -6.18 -22.05
N THR A 155 4.40 -6.48 -22.92
CA THR A 155 5.47 -5.55 -23.34
C THR A 155 4.94 -4.32 -24.10
N PHE A 156 3.71 -4.37 -24.63
CA PHE A 156 3.09 -3.22 -25.27
C PHE A 156 2.59 -2.15 -24.28
N TYR A 157 2.52 -2.49 -22.99
CA TYR A 157 1.99 -1.60 -21.96
C TYR A 157 3.11 -1.11 -21.06
N ASN A 158 3.20 0.20 -20.87
CA ASN A 158 4.06 0.79 -19.86
C ASN A 158 3.31 0.83 -18.53
N ILE A 159 3.55 -0.17 -17.68
CA ILE A 159 2.91 -0.33 -16.38
C ILE A 159 3.94 0.00 -15.29
N ASN A 160 3.65 1.02 -14.48
CA ASN A 160 4.54 1.43 -13.40
C ASN A 160 4.03 0.95 -12.03
N LEU A 161 2.70 0.97 -11.87
CA LEU A 161 2.01 0.64 -10.63
C LEU A 161 0.91 -0.38 -10.93
N VAL A 162 0.75 -1.33 -10.02
CA VAL A 162 -0.35 -2.28 -10.01
C VAL A 162 -1.03 -2.18 -8.65
N ILE A 163 -2.36 -2.12 -8.67
CA ILE A 163 -3.19 -2.08 -7.48
C ILE A 163 -3.70 -3.51 -7.27
N ASP A 164 -3.33 -4.10 -6.14
CA ASP A 164 -3.76 -5.44 -5.77
C ASP A 164 -4.85 -5.36 -4.71
N ALA A 165 -5.96 -6.02 -4.96
CA ALA A 165 -6.92 -6.40 -3.93
C ALA A 165 -6.52 -7.78 -3.41
N SER A 166 -6.25 -7.88 -2.12
CA SER A 166 -5.84 -9.12 -1.45
C SER A 166 -6.74 -9.42 -0.27
N GLN A 167 -6.94 -10.70 0.05
CA GLN A 167 -7.68 -11.07 1.25
C GLN A 167 -6.83 -10.79 2.49
N ILE A 168 -7.43 -10.10 3.45
CA ILE A 168 -6.87 -9.89 4.78
C ILE A 168 -6.88 -11.24 5.50
N ASN A 169 -5.70 -11.76 5.79
CA ASN A 169 -5.56 -12.81 6.79
C ASN A 169 -5.38 -12.12 8.15
N THR A 170 -6.42 -12.16 8.99
CA THR A 170 -6.45 -11.51 10.31
C THR A 170 -5.28 -11.92 11.20
N GLU A 171 -4.74 -13.14 11.06
CA GLU A 171 -3.57 -13.59 11.81
C GLU A 171 -2.27 -12.86 11.41
N ASN A 172 -2.17 -12.43 10.16
CA ASN A 172 -0.94 -11.85 9.59
C ASN A 172 -0.89 -10.32 9.71
N GLU A 173 -2.05 -9.64 9.69
CA GLU A 173 -2.15 -8.21 9.98
C GLU A 173 -1.77 -7.89 11.43
N LEU A 174 -2.18 -8.73 12.40
CA LEU A 174 -1.81 -8.60 13.81
C LEU A 174 -0.29 -8.72 14.01
N ALA A 175 0.40 -9.48 13.16
CA ALA A 175 1.85 -9.66 13.21
C ALA A 175 2.63 -8.50 12.53
N GLN A 176 2.05 -7.85 11.51
CA GLN A 176 2.73 -6.79 10.74
C GLN A 176 2.34 -5.37 11.17
N GLY A 177 1.21 -5.21 11.83
CA GLY A 177 0.66 -3.92 12.24
C GLY A 177 1.19 -3.36 13.55
N GLY A 178 2.02 -4.09 14.31
CA GLY A 178 2.57 -3.60 15.59
C GLY A 178 1.52 -3.13 16.62
N GLU A 179 0.24 -3.34 16.34
CA GLU A 179 -0.86 -3.09 17.27
C GLU A 179 -0.95 -4.32 18.16
N THR A 180 -0.17 -4.27 19.23
CA THR A 180 -0.39 -5.06 20.43
C THR A 180 -1.88 -5.04 20.74
N LEU A 181 -2.52 -6.21 20.65
CA LEU A 181 -3.88 -6.44 21.13
C LEU A 181 -4.05 -5.76 22.51
N PRO A 182 -5.06 -4.90 22.71
CA PRO A 182 -5.36 -4.39 24.04
C PRO A 182 -6.09 -5.47 24.84
N ALA A 183 -5.32 -6.44 25.37
CA ALA A 183 -5.65 -7.41 26.42
C ALA A 183 -4.52 -8.45 26.38
N TYR A 184 -3.58 -8.50 27.32
CA TYR A 184 -3.73 -9.15 28.64
C TYR A 184 -2.81 -8.53 29.71
N ASP A 185 -2.31 -7.30 29.49
CA ASP A 185 -1.35 -6.68 30.43
C ASP A 185 -1.98 -6.30 31.78
N THR A 186 -3.32 -6.25 31.85
CA THR A 186 -4.06 -6.04 33.11
C THR A 186 -4.26 -7.32 33.92
N SER A 187 -3.96 -8.51 33.39
CA SER A 187 -4.05 -9.78 34.15
C SER A 187 -2.72 -10.26 34.75
N MET A 188 -1.62 -9.54 34.50
CA MET A 188 -0.32 -9.82 35.14
C MET A 188 -0.02 -8.93 36.35
N MET A 189 -0.89 -7.96 36.67
CA MET A 189 -0.88 -7.35 38.00
C MET A 189 -1.58 -8.30 38.98
N ASP A 190 -0.82 -9.29 39.44
CA ASP A 190 -1.16 -10.07 40.62
C ASP A 190 -1.30 -9.08 41.79
N ILE A 191 -2.54 -8.77 42.16
CA ILE A 191 -2.83 -8.01 43.37
C ILE A 191 -2.58 -8.97 44.53
N VAL A 192 -1.32 -9.01 44.97
CA VAL A 192 -0.96 -9.63 46.24
C VAL A 192 -1.58 -8.77 47.34
N LEU A 193 -2.73 -9.21 47.85
CA LEU A 193 -3.29 -8.74 49.11
C LEU A 193 -2.38 -9.21 50.24
N ASP A 194 -1.40 -8.38 50.58
CA ASP A 194 -0.51 -8.58 51.71
C ASP A 194 -1.28 -8.32 53.02
N MET A 195 -1.69 -9.40 53.69
CA MET A 195 -2.11 -9.37 55.09
C MET A 195 -0.99 -9.97 55.94
N GLY A 196 -0.09 -9.11 56.45
CA GLY A 196 0.87 -9.50 57.48
C GLY A 196 1.99 -8.48 57.72
N PRO A 197 2.35 -8.15 58.97
CA PRO A 197 3.28 -7.06 59.24
C PRO A 197 4.76 -7.52 59.19
N THR A 198 5.59 -6.61 58.69
CA THR A 198 7.01 -6.39 59.04
C THR A 198 8.03 -7.45 58.60
N THR A 199 9.00 -7.08 57.75
CA THR A 199 10.34 -6.60 58.17
C THR A 199 11.31 -6.48 56.98
N GLN A 200 11.83 -5.26 56.77
CA GLN A 200 13.10 -4.84 56.15
C GLN A 200 13.57 -5.34 54.76
N GLU A 201 13.75 -4.33 53.90
CA GLU A 201 14.59 -4.16 52.69
C GLU A 201 16.05 -4.68 52.79
N PRO A 202 16.96 -4.41 51.81
CA PRO A 202 16.92 -4.60 50.35
C PRO A 202 18.21 -5.29 49.85
N ARG A 203 18.27 -5.79 48.60
CA ARG A 203 19.48 -5.64 47.75
C ARG A 203 19.27 -6.07 46.31
N ILE A 204 19.50 -5.10 45.44
CA ILE A 204 19.74 -5.22 44.01
C ILE A 204 20.95 -6.13 43.78
N SER A 205 20.83 -7.14 42.93
CA SER A 205 21.96 -7.75 42.22
C SER A 205 21.48 -8.38 40.92
N ALA A 206 22.05 -7.88 39.82
CA ALA A 206 21.89 -8.40 38.48
C ALA A 206 22.23 -9.89 38.41
N GLN A 207 21.35 -10.72 37.86
CA GLN A 207 21.72 -12.07 37.50
C GLN A 207 20.87 -12.62 36.35
N ARG A 208 21.62 -13.05 35.33
CA ARG A 208 21.27 -13.87 34.16
C ARG A 208 19.97 -14.65 34.31
N HIS A 209 19.13 -14.57 33.28
CA HIS A 209 18.02 -15.49 33.07
C HIS A 209 18.47 -16.94 33.30
N PRO A 210 17.87 -17.68 34.25
CA PRO A 210 18.02 -19.12 34.32
C PRO A 210 17.20 -19.73 33.18
N LEU A 211 17.82 -20.62 32.40
CA LEU A 211 17.08 -21.54 31.53
C LEU A 211 16.06 -22.32 32.37
N PRO A 212 14.86 -22.59 31.85
CA PRO A 212 13.86 -23.37 32.58
C PRO A 212 14.38 -24.82 32.82
N PRO A 213 13.99 -25.46 33.94
CA PRO A 213 14.43 -26.81 34.26
C PRO A 213 13.90 -27.82 33.22
N ALA A 214 14.73 -28.83 32.91
CA ALA A 214 14.36 -29.93 32.04
C ALA A 214 13.20 -30.72 32.65
N TYR A 215 12.17 -30.97 31.84
CA TYR A 215 10.97 -31.70 32.22
C TYR A 215 11.32 -33.18 32.44
N ASP A 216 11.09 -33.72 33.64
CA ASP A 216 11.22 -35.15 33.93
C ASP A 216 9.85 -35.83 33.73
N PRO A 217 9.67 -36.68 32.69
CA PRO A 217 8.40 -37.31 32.39
C PRO A 217 8.02 -38.45 33.35
N SER A 218 8.83 -38.75 34.38
CA SER A 218 8.57 -39.84 35.33
C SER A 218 7.66 -39.46 36.51
N ALA A 219 7.28 -38.18 36.65
CA ALA A 219 6.44 -37.68 37.75
C ALA A 219 4.93 -37.66 37.48
N ILE A 220 4.46 -38.05 36.29
CA ILE A 220 3.03 -38.08 35.96
C ILE A 220 2.48 -39.49 36.24
N GLU A 221 2.16 -39.74 37.50
CA GLU A 221 1.37 -40.92 37.88
C GLU A 221 -0.08 -40.70 37.40
N MET A 222 -0.41 -41.24 36.22
CA MET A 222 -1.79 -41.27 35.71
C MET A 222 -2.65 -42.17 36.60
N ARG A 223 -3.28 -41.59 37.62
CA ARG A 223 -4.44 -42.21 38.27
C ARG A 223 -5.58 -42.25 37.26
N SER A 224 -5.97 -43.45 36.84
CA SER A 224 -7.14 -43.70 36.00
C SER A 224 -8.41 -43.21 36.70
N VAL A 225 -8.87 -42.01 36.35
CA VAL A 225 -10.19 -41.53 36.76
C VAL A 225 -11.22 -42.26 35.89
N GLN A 226 -11.67 -43.41 36.37
CA GLN A 226 -12.79 -44.16 35.81
C GLN A 226 -14.08 -43.55 36.36
N GLN A 227 -14.57 -42.48 35.74
CA GLN A 227 -15.92 -41.94 35.98
C GLN A 227 -16.78 -42.18 34.73
N PRO A 228 -17.89 -42.94 34.82
CA PRO A 228 -18.84 -43.06 33.72
C PRO A 228 -19.67 -41.76 33.60
N PRO A 229 -20.11 -41.40 32.39
CA PRO A 229 -20.89 -40.18 32.16
C PRO A 229 -22.30 -40.26 32.81
N PRO A 230 -22.86 -39.11 33.26
CA PRO A 230 -24.18 -39.08 33.88
C PRO A 230 -25.30 -39.35 32.87
N ALA A 231 -26.28 -40.16 33.27
CA ALA A 231 -27.45 -40.48 32.46
C ALA A 231 -28.46 -39.32 32.44
N TYR A 232 -28.98 -39.00 31.25
CA TYR A 232 -30.06 -38.01 31.08
C TYR A 232 -31.42 -38.62 31.42
N PRO A 233 -32.33 -37.90 32.08
CA PRO A 233 -33.69 -38.36 32.29
C PRO A 233 -34.49 -38.29 30.98
N THR A 234 -35.03 -39.43 30.56
CA THR A 234 -36.09 -39.52 29.54
C THR A 234 -37.42 -39.12 30.16
N THR A 235 -37.98 -37.99 29.77
CA THR A 235 -39.38 -37.65 30.01
C THR A 235 -40.26 -38.35 28.97
N THR A 236 -40.99 -39.36 29.44
CA THR A 236 -42.17 -39.92 28.76
C THR A 236 -43.44 -39.46 29.47
N SER A 237 -44.46 -39.18 28.63
CA SER A 237 -45.88 -38.88 28.89
C SER A 237 -46.22 -37.53 29.51
#